data_AF-A0A944J1H2-F1
#
_entry.id   AF-A0A944J1H2-F1
#
_cell.length_a   1.000
_cell.length_b   1.000
_cell.length_c   1.000
_cell.angle_alpha   90.00
_cell.angle_beta   90.00
_cell.angle_gamma   90.00
#
_symmetry.space_group_name_H-M   'P 1'
#
loop_
_entity.id
_entity.type
_entity.pdbx_description
1 polymer ?
#
loop_
_entity_poly.entity_id
_entity_poly.type
_entity_poly.pdbx_seq_one_letter_code
_entity_poly.pdbx_strand_id
1 'polypeptide(L)'
;LEAALPALAGQLADALGEPGGPGAPGGRPARVLVLGNEELMYAPLRLARALEESWAASGAGSGAGSWAGSGAEPGAAAGREVRFSTTTRSPVLAVDDPGYAIRTRLVFPAHDAPADGPGDRYAYNVAGAGFDAVVAVVDAQGDTGALHAPDGLLAQLAPHTGRVLLAVVPSYVPEASDRQEPIMTDPIMPEPLRGPAFSSYAAEDVGWLLQDLSDVELEAPTEEREEAIQAGGAHYAESLPVEYQPSPEYQELYQSALTASAARIARAVGTVTETVLAERSPSPVLVSLARAGTPVGVLMRRWAQARHGLDLPHYAVSIVRGRGIDANALRWLVAHHDPADIVFVDGWTGKGAITRELRDALAAHQREVGGPEINPEIVVLADPGSCVPTYGTREDFLIPSACLNSTVSGLISRTVLRSDLVGPADFHGAKFYRELAGADVSVAFVDAVAACFDEVAEAVDAEVKELLAADRTPTWEGWAAVERISEEYGIHDVNLVKPGVGETTRVLLRRVPWKILAQRGAGADLDHVRLLAEQRGVPVEEVDGLPYTCVGLIHPRFTRGATGADGKAVASK
;
A
#
# COMPACT_ATOMS: atom_id res chain seq x y z
N LEU A 1 32.56 -18.78 -1.01
CA LEU A 1 33.05 -19.24 -2.34
C LEU A 1 34.55 -19.01 -2.53
N GLU A 2 35.06 -17.77 -2.49
CA GLU A 2 36.49 -17.46 -2.72
C GLU A 2 37.48 -18.34 -1.94
N ALA A 3 37.24 -18.54 -0.65
CA ALA A 3 38.09 -19.39 0.19
C ALA A 3 38.04 -20.89 -0.18
N ALA A 4 36.93 -21.37 -0.75
CA ALA A 4 36.72 -22.77 -1.09
C ALA A 4 37.11 -23.10 -2.54
N LEU A 5 37.15 -22.09 -3.43
CA LEU A 5 37.40 -22.27 -4.86
C LEU A 5 38.71 -23.03 -5.17
N PRO A 6 39.87 -22.74 -4.56
CA PRO A 6 41.11 -23.45 -4.87
C PRO A 6 41.05 -24.94 -4.53
N ALA A 7 40.44 -25.29 -3.39
CA ALA A 7 40.30 -26.67 -2.95
C ALA A 7 39.31 -27.45 -3.84
N LEU A 8 38.16 -26.83 -4.16
CA LEU A 8 37.15 -27.41 -5.06
C LEU A 8 37.71 -27.60 -6.48
N ALA A 9 38.46 -26.63 -7.00
CA ALA A 9 39.10 -26.75 -8.30
C ALA A 9 40.14 -27.87 -8.34
N GLY A 10 40.94 -28.03 -7.27
CA GLY A 10 41.88 -29.14 -7.13
C GLY A 10 41.17 -30.51 -7.11
N GLN A 11 40.13 -30.65 -6.28
CA GLN A 11 39.32 -31.87 -6.21
C GLN A 11 38.67 -32.22 -7.56
N LEU A 12 38.16 -31.22 -8.28
CA LEU A 12 37.60 -31.41 -9.62
C LEU A 12 38.69 -31.76 -10.63
N ALA A 13 39.87 -31.14 -10.55
CA ALA A 13 40.99 -31.46 -11.42
C ALA A 13 41.46 -32.91 -11.23
N ASP A 14 41.47 -33.40 -9.99
CA ASP A 14 41.79 -34.78 -9.64
C ASP A 14 40.68 -35.75 -10.10
N ALA A 15 39.42 -35.43 -9.82
CA ALA A 15 38.27 -36.24 -10.25
C ALA A 15 38.11 -36.30 -11.77
N LEU A 16 38.53 -35.25 -12.49
CA LEU A 16 38.63 -35.22 -13.96
C LEU A 16 39.96 -35.84 -14.45
N GLY A 17 40.97 -35.98 -13.58
CA GLY A 17 42.30 -36.52 -13.86
C GLY A 17 42.47 -38.02 -13.64
N GLU A 18 41.64 -38.63 -12.78
CA GLU A 18 41.58 -40.07 -12.48
C GLU A 18 41.19 -40.88 -13.73
N PRO A 19 42.01 -41.86 -14.17
CA PRO A 19 41.63 -42.81 -15.22
C PRO A 19 40.37 -43.53 -14.77
N GLY A 20 39.30 -43.46 -15.58
CA GLY A 20 38.00 -44.01 -15.19
C GLY A 20 38.07 -45.46 -14.75
N GLY A 21 37.30 -45.79 -13.70
CA GLY A 21 37.06 -47.17 -13.28
C GLY A 21 36.52 -48.04 -14.43
N PRO A 22 36.51 -49.37 -14.24
CA PRO A 22 36.38 -50.33 -15.32
C PRO A 22 35.07 -50.12 -16.10
N GLY A 23 35.18 -49.60 -17.33
CA GLY A 23 34.06 -49.36 -18.25
C GLY A 23 33.96 -47.95 -18.86
N ALA A 24 34.71 -46.96 -18.36
CA ALA A 24 34.71 -45.60 -18.93
C ALA A 24 35.79 -45.44 -20.03
N PRO A 25 35.54 -44.72 -21.14
CA PRO A 25 36.54 -44.45 -22.15
C PRO A 25 37.73 -43.70 -21.52
N GLY A 26 38.87 -44.39 -21.45
CA GLY A 26 40.06 -43.93 -20.73
C GLY A 26 40.75 -42.77 -21.44
N GLY A 27 40.60 -41.58 -20.90
CA GLY A 27 41.33 -40.37 -21.26
C GLY A 27 40.96 -39.22 -20.33
N ARG A 28 41.90 -38.31 -20.09
CA ARG A 28 41.61 -37.03 -19.43
C ARG A 28 40.62 -36.24 -20.31
N PRO A 29 39.51 -35.71 -19.79
CA PRO A 29 38.51 -35.02 -20.60
C PRO A 29 39.14 -33.77 -21.24
N ALA A 30 38.90 -33.60 -22.54
CA ALA A 30 39.41 -32.49 -23.32
C ALA A 30 38.44 -31.31 -23.30
N ARG A 31 37.14 -31.55 -23.20
CA ARG A 31 36.08 -30.53 -23.17
C ARG A 31 35.16 -30.71 -21.97
N VAL A 32 35.17 -29.74 -21.05
CA VAL A 32 34.39 -29.78 -19.82
C VAL A 32 33.39 -28.62 -19.79
N LEU A 33 32.14 -28.91 -19.43
CA LEU A 33 31.14 -27.89 -19.13
C LEU A 33 30.95 -27.78 -17.62
N VAL A 34 31.06 -26.56 -17.08
CA VAL A 34 30.63 -26.24 -15.71
C VAL A 34 29.24 -25.63 -15.78
N LEU A 35 28.23 -26.39 -15.36
CA LEU A 35 26.82 -26.03 -15.43
C LEU A 35 26.31 -25.67 -14.03
N GLY A 36 26.06 -24.39 -13.78
CA GLY A 36 25.39 -23.95 -12.54
C GLY A 36 23.87 -24.05 -12.65
N ASN A 37 23.18 -23.90 -11.52
CA ASN A 37 21.75 -23.63 -11.51
C ASN A 37 21.47 -22.11 -11.68
N GLU A 38 20.20 -21.74 -11.91
CA GLU A 38 19.80 -20.34 -12.08
C GLU A 38 20.04 -19.45 -10.85
N GLU A 39 20.21 -20.05 -9.66
CA GLU A 39 20.50 -19.33 -8.41
C GLU A 39 21.99 -19.01 -8.24
N LEU A 40 22.87 -19.76 -8.93
CA LEU A 40 24.31 -19.66 -8.79
C LEU A 40 24.99 -19.14 -10.06
N MET A 41 24.44 -18.12 -10.73
CA MET A 41 24.90 -17.69 -12.06
C MET A 41 26.40 -17.35 -12.17
N TYR A 42 27.02 -16.87 -11.10
CA TYR A 42 28.45 -16.51 -11.08
C TYR A 42 29.37 -17.65 -10.65
N ALA A 43 28.87 -18.65 -9.90
CA ALA A 43 29.68 -19.77 -9.41
C ALA A 43 30.30 -20.63 -10.54
N PRO A 44 29.58 -21.01 -11.62
CA PRO A 44 30.14 -21.87 -12.65
C PRO A 44 31.24 -21.16 -13.44
N LEU A 45 31.11 -19.84 -13.67
CA LEU A 45 32.18 -19.03 -14.29
C LEU A 45 33.45 -19.04 -13.43
N ARG A 46 33.31 -18.79 -12.13
CA ARG A 46 34.46 -18.74 -11.21
C ARG A 46 35.14 -20.10 -11.05
N LEU A 47 34.34 -21.17 -10.99
CA LEU A 47 34.86 -22.54 -10.88
C LEU A 47 35.50 -23.00 -12.18
N ALA A 48 34.93 -22.67 -13.34
CA ALA A 48 35.53 -22.94 -14.65
C ALA A 48 36.92 -22.29 -14.76
N ARG A 49 37.02 -21.00 -14.42
CA ARG A 49 38.30 -20.29 -14.42
C ARG A 49 39.31 -20.90 -13.43
N ALA A 50 38.89 -21.22 -12.21
CA ALA A 50 39.78 -21.82 -11.21
C ALA A 50 40.27 -23.22 -11.66
N LEU A 51 39.43 -23.98 -12.36
CA LEU A 51 39.80 -25.28 -12.94
C LEU A 51 40.84 -25.13 -14.05
N GLU A 52 40.67 -24.14 -14.94
CA GLU A 52 41.68 -23.82 -15.97
C GLU A 52 43.02 -23.41 -15.34
N GLU A 53 42.99 -22.53 -14.34
CA GLU A 53 44.17 -22.08 -13.60
C GLU A 53 44.87 -23.26 -12.89
N SER A 54 44.10 -24.18 -12.29
CA SER A 54 44.63 -25.39 -11.65
C SER A 54 45.31 -26.35 -12.64
N TRP A 55 44.79 -26.47 -13.87
CA TRP A 55 45.44 -27.27 -14.91
C TRP A 55 46.70 -26.61 -15.45
N ALA A 56 46.67 -25.28 -15.64
CA ALA A 56 47.86 -24.52 -16.01
C ALA A 56 48.99 -24.65 -14.98
N ALA A 57 48.67 -24.55 -13.69
CA ALA A 57 49.62 -24.66 -12.59
C ALA A 57 50.22 -26.08 -12.42
N SER A 58 49.49 -27.13 -12.81
CA SER A 58 49.95 -28.53 -12.78
C SER A 58 50.73 -28.97 -14.04
N GLY A 59 51.04 -28.04 -14.94
CA GLY A 59 51.77 -28.31 -16.19
C GLY A 59 50.91 -28.94 -17.29
N ALA A 60 49.59 -29.00 -17.12
CA ALA A 60 48.62 -29.39 -18.14
C ALA A 60 48.10 -28.13 -18.84
N GLY A 61 48.85 -27.64 -19.83
CA GLY A 61 48.67 -26.31 -20.44
C GLY A 61 47.23 -25.95 -20.85
N SER A 62 46.78 -24.77 -20.42
CA SER A 62 45.58 -24.08 -20.90
C SER A 62 45.95 -23.15 -22.07
N GLY A 63 45.34 -23.34 -23.23
CA GLY A 63 45.34 -22.32 -24.29
C GLY A 63 44.31 -21.26 -23.91
N ALA A 64 44.74 -20.02 -23.66
CA ALA A 64 43.85 -18.91 -23.34
C ALA A 64 42.92 -18.60 -24.54
N GLY A 65 41.64 -18.96 -24.43
CA GLY A 65 40.60 -18.58 -25.38
C GLY A 65 40.16 -17.13 -25.19
N SER A 66 40.89 -16.19 -25.78
CA SER A 66 40.42 -14.81 -25.99
C SER A 66 39.37 -14.78 -27.11
N TRP A 67 38.27 -14.06 -26.89
CA TRP A 67 37.31 -13.70 -27.93
C TRP A 67 37.97 -12.79 -28.97
N ALA A 68 38.47 -13.36 -30.07
CA ALA A 68 38.82 -12.62 -31.28
C ALA A 68 38.59 -13.50 -32.52
N GLY A 69 37.87 -12.95 -33.49
CA GLY A 69 37.51 -13.64 -34.73
C GLY A 69 38.71 -13.92 -35.65
N SER A 70 38.45 -14.86 -36.57
CA SER A 70 39.19 -15.19 -37.79
C SER A 70 40.64 -15.68 -37.65
N GLY A 71 40.82 -16.98 -37.94
CA GLY A 71 41.92 -17.52 -38.73
C GLY A 71 43.27 -17.75 -38.03
N ALA A 72 43.54 -19.00 -37.62
CA ALA A 72 44.91 -19.54 -37.50
C ALA A 72 44.92 -21.08 -37.62
N GLU A 73 45.97 -21.59 -38.26
CA GLU A 73 46.19 -22.97 -38.72
C GLU A 73 46.43 -24.04 -37.61
N PRO A 74 46.29 -25.35 -37.95
CA PRO A 74 46.30 -26.44 -36.98
C PRO A 74 47.72 -26.94 -36.68
N GLY A 75 48.18 -26.76 -35.45
CA GLY A 75 49.49 -27.28 -35.03
C GLY A 75 49.96 -26.95 -33.61
N ALA A 76 49.05 -26.64 -32.67
CA ALA A 76 49.40 -26.38 -31.27
C ALA A 76 48.77 -27.45 -30.36
N ALA A 77 49.55 -27.95 -29.39
CA ALA A 77 49.16 -29.02 -28.46
C ALA A 77 47.74 -28.83 -27.90
N ALA A 78 46.93 -29.89 -27.95
CA ALA A 78 45.52 -29.88 -27.55
C ALA A 78 45.36 -29.46 -26.07
N GLY A 79 45.13 -28.17 -25.84
CA GLY A 79 44.76 -27.62 -24.54
C GLY A 79 43.35 -28.07 -24.16
N ARG A 80 43.10 -28.24 -22.87
CA ARG A 80 41.76 -28.53 -22.34
C ARG A 80 40.87 -27.29 -22.50
N GLU A 81 39.65 -27.48 -22.96
CA GLU A 81 38.63 -26.43 -23.10
C GLU A 81 37.63 -26.53 -21.94
N VAL A 82 37.48 -25.46 -21.17
CA VAL A 82 36.43 -25.35 -20.14
C VAL A 82 35.41 -24.32 -20.59
N ARG A 83 34.14 -24.70 -20.59
CA ARG A 83 33.01 -23.78 -20.81
C ARG A 83 32.17 -23.71 -19.56
N PHE A 84 31.39 -22.64 -19.42
CA PHE A 84 30.41 -22.50 -18.37
C PHE A 84 29.04 -22.15 -18.94
N SER A 85 27.99 -22.55 -18.23
CA SER A 85 26.60 -22.17 -18.51
C SER A 85 25.78 -22.28 -17.22
N THR A 86 24.52 -21.89 -17.29
CA THR A 86 23.56 -22.05 -16.20
C THR A 86 22.26 -22.65 -16.73
N THR A 87 21.50 -23.26 -15.84
CA THR A 87 20.09 -23.57 -16.10
C THR A 87 19.25 -22.30 -16.04
N THR A 88 18.01 -22.38 -16.49
CA THR A 88 17.06 -21.25 -16.42
C THR A 88 15.63 -21.73 -16.26
N ARG A 89 14.80 -20.80 -15.78
CA ARG A 89 13.34 -20.91 -15.66
C ARG A 89 12.61 -20.61 -16.98
N SER A 90 13.29 -19.94 -17.92
CA SER A 90 12.68 -19.47 -19.16
C SER A 90 12.67 -20.54 -20.26
N PRO A 91 11.50 -20.93 -20.81
CA PRO A 91 11.40 -21.87 -21.91
C PRO A 91 11.72 -21.20 -23.25
N VAL A 92 12.99 -21.27 -23.67
CA VAL A 92 13.43 -20.82 -24.98
C VAL A 92 13.22 -21.94 -26.01
N LEU A 93 12.79 -21.56 -27.21
CA LEU A 93 12.67 -22.48 -28.33
C LEU A 93 14.07 -22.96 -28.75
N ALA A 94 14.27 -24.27 -28.87
CA ALA A 94 15.50 -24.82 -29.44
C ALA A 94 15.30 -25.17 -30.91
N VAL A 95 16.17 -24.68 -31.78
CA VAL A 95 16.15 -24.92 -33.23
C VAL A 95 17.54 -25.37 -33.65
N ASP A 96 17.66 -26.59 -34.18
CA ASP A 96 18.94 -27.11 -34.67
C ASP A 96 19.32 -26.50 -36.03
N ASP A 97 19.61 -25.19 -36.01
CA ASP A 97 20.03 -24.40 -37.15
C ASP A 97 21.38 -23.73 -36.84
N PRO A 98 22.38 -23.79 -37.74
CA PRO A 98 23.69 -23.16 -37.51
C PRO A 98 23.66 -21.64 -37.28
N GLY A 99 22.61 -20.94 -37.75
CA GLY A 99 22.38 -19.51 -37.54
C GLY A 99 21.63 -19.18 -36.25
N TYR A 100 21.20 -20.18 -35.47
CA TYR A 100 20.46 -19.99 -34.22
C TYR A 100 21.28 -20.40 -32.99
N ALA A 101 21.23 -19.57 -31.95
CA ALA A 101 22.12 -19.71 -30.80
C ALA A 101 21.77 -20.89 -29.87
N ILE A 102 20.51 -21.31 -29.82
CA ILE A 102 20.02 -22.36 -28.91
C ILE A 102 19.54 -23.55 -29.74
N ARG A 103 20.40 -24.56 -29.87
CA ARG A 103 20.20 -25.70 -30.77
C ARG A 103 19.62 -26.92 -30.10
N THR A 104 19.87 -27.09 -28.81
CA THR A 104 19.32 -28.20 -28.01
C THR A 104 18.80 -27.73 -26.65
N ARG A 105 17.83 -28.46 -26.10
CA ARG A 105 17.18 -28.18 -24.82
C ARG A 105 16.98 -29.47 -24.03
N LEU A 106 17.43 -29.48 -22.79
CA LEU A 106 17.05 -30.45 -21.77
C LEU A 106 15.99 -29.84 -20.86
N VAL A 107 15.02 -30.65 -20.43
CA VAL A 107 13.94 -30.25 -19.52
C VAL A 107 13.98 -31.18 -18.31
N PHE A 108 13.92 -30.62 -17.11
CA PHE A 108 13.91 -31.36 -15.85
C PHE A 108 13.08 -30.59 -14.81
N PRO A 109 12.50 -31.24 -13.81
CA PRO A 109 11.78 -30.54 -12.73
C PRO A 109 12.76 -29.73 -11.87
N ALA A 110 12.28 -28.62 -11.30
CA ALA A 110 13.03 -27.86 -10.30
C ALA A 110 13.45 -28.75 -9.14
N HIS A 111 14.73 -28.65 -8.77
CA HIS A 111 15.35 -29.47 -7.73
C HIS A 111 15.48 -28.74 -6.38
N ASP A 112 15.28 -27.44 -6.35
CA ASP A 112 15.44 -26.53 -5.22
C ASP A 112 14.15 -25.74 -5.08
N ALA A 113 13.45 -25.84 -3.93
CA ALA A 113 12.13 -25.26 -3.72
C ALA A 113 12.11 -23.75 -4.00
N PRO A 114 11.77 -23.30 -5.22
CA PRO A 114 12.11 -21.96 -5.65
C PRO A 114 10.95 -21.01 -5.36
N ALA A 115 11.24 -19.72 -5.21
CA ALA A 115 10.23 -18.72 -4.83
C ALA A 115 9.07 -18.59 -5.84
N ASP A 116 9.25 -19.05 -7.09
CA ASP A 116 8.22 -19.07 -8.13
C ASP A 116 7.40 -20.38 -8.16
N GLY A 117 7.62 -21.27 -7.19
CA GLY A 117 6.92 -22.55 -7.07
C GLY A 117 7.53 -23.66 -7.93
N PRO A 118 7.02 -24.91 -7.81
CA PRO A 118 7.52 -26.03 -8.59
C PRO A 118 7.29 -25.82 -10.08
N GLY A 119 8.23 -26.25 -10.93
CA GLY A 119 8.09 -26.13 -12.38
C GLY A 119 9.28 -26.68 -13.14
N ASP A 120 9.20 -26.66 -14.47
CA ASP A 120 10.27 -27.09 -15.34
C ASP A 120 11.48 -26.12 -15.27
N ARG A 121 12.65 -26.68 -15.49
CA ARG A 121 13.93 -26.00 -15.65
C ARG A 121 14.61 -26.49 -16.93
N TYR A 122 15.45 -25.62 -17.48
CA TYR A 122 16.00 -25.81 -18.80
C TYR A 122 17.52 -25.68 -18.82
N ALA A 123 18.20 -26.61 -19.48
CA ALA A 123 19.61 -26.50 -19.83
C ALA A 123 19.75 -26.53 -21.35
N TYR A 124 20.46 -25.55 -21.92
CA TYR A 124 20.59 -25.38 -23.36
C TYR A 124 21.98 -25.76 -23.86
N ASN A 125 22.05 -26.26 -25.10
CA ASN A 125 23.29 -26.59 -25.80
C ASN A 125 24.20 -27.57 -25.04
N VAL A 126 23.62 -28.48 -24.27
CA VAL A 126 24.35 -29.58 -23.60
C VAL A 126 24.29 -30.83 -24.46
N ALA A 127 23.08 -31.25 -24.83
CA ALA A 127 22.88 -32.41 -25.71
C ALA A 127 23.54 -32.16 -27.08
N GLY A 128 24.33 -33.13 -27.54
CA GLY A 128 25.02 -33.08 -28.83
C GLY A 128 26.21 -32.10 -28.89
N ALA A 129 26.53 -31.40 -27.81
CA ALA A 129 27.61 -30.42 -27.80
C ALA A 129 29.01 -31.03 -27.65
N GLY A 130 29.13 -32.34 -27.42
CA GLY A 130 30.40 -33.07 -27.38
C GLY A 130 31.27 -32.74 -26.18
N PHE A 131 30.65 -32.58 -25.00
CA PHE A 131 31.38 -32.44 -23.72
C PHE A 131 31.76 -33.82 -23.17
N ASP A 132 33.04 -34.01 -22.87
CA ASP A 132 33.56 -35.25 -22.27
C ASP A 132 33.10 -35.38 -20.81
N ALA A 133 32.96 -34.25 -20.12
CA ALA A 133 32.41 -34.20 -18.77
C ALA A 133 31.53 -32.96 -18.56
N VAL A 134 30.49 -33.10 -17.73
CA VAL A 134 29.69 -31.99 -17.19
C VAL A 134 29.84 -31.95 -15.67
N VAL A 135 30.26 -30.81 -15.14
CA VAL A 135 30.27 -30.51 -13.71
C VAL A 135 29.00 -29.73 -13.38
N ALA A 136 28.01 -30.38 -12.78
CA ALA A 136 26.83 -29.72 -12.24
C ALA A 136 27.19 -29.04 -10.93
N VAL A 137 26.92 -27.75 -10.80
CA VAL A 137 27.27 -26.94 -9.62
C VAL A 137 25.99 -26.54 -8.90
N VAL A 138 25.86 -27.01 -7.67
CA VAL A 138 24.81 -26.62 -6.72
C VAL A 138 25.47 -26.16 -5.42
N ASP A 139 24.70 -25.54 -4.54
CA ASP A 139 25.15 -25.34 -3.16
C ASP A 139 24.66 -26.49 -2.28
N ALA A 140 25.09 -26.53 -1.01
CA ALA A 140 24.74 -27.60 -0.09
C ALA A 140 23.22 -27.70 0.19
N GLN A 141 22.45 -26.62 -0.02
CA GLN A 141 20.99 -26.64 0.08
C GLN A 141 20.33 -27.16 -1.20
N GLY A 142 20.92 -26.90 -2.37
CA GLY A 142 20.45 -27.39 -3.67
C GLY A 142 20.76 -28.85 -3.96
N ASP A 143 21.59 -29.51 -3.15
CA ASP A 143 21.84 -30.97 -3.21
C ASP A 143 20.69 -31.77 -2.58
N THR A 144 19.51 -31.72 -3.22
CA THR A 144 18.28 -32.34 -2.72
C THR A 144 18.02 -33.72 -3.32
N GLY A 145 17.10 -34.49 -2.75
CA GLY A 145 16.65 -35.75 -3.35
C GLY A 145 16.07 -35.60 -4.77
N ALA A 146 15.50 -34.43 -5.11
CA ALA A 146 14.93 -34.16 -6.43
C ALA A 146 16.02 -33.96 -7.50
N LEU A 147 17.19 -33.43 -7.13
CA LEU A 147 18.36 -33.34 -8.02
C LEU A 147 18.80 -34.74 -8.51
N HIS A 148 18.73 -35.73 -7.64
CA HIS A 148 19.15 -37.12 -7.88
C HIS A 148 18.03 -38.04 -8.40
N ALA A 149 16.82 -37.51 -8.57
CA ALA A 149 15.68 -38.30 -9.03
C ALA A 149 15.90 -38.84 -10.46
N PRO A 150 15.21 -39.93 -10.87
CA PRO A 150 15.35 -40.51 -12.21
C PRO A 150 15.05 -39.55 -13.37
N ASP A 151 14.26 -38.50 -13.11
CA ASP A 151 13.92 -37.42 -14.03
C ASP A 151 14.64 -36.09 -13.72
N GLY A 152 15.42 -36.04 -12.63
CA GLY A 152 16.16 -34.86 -12.18
C GLY A 152 17.37 -34.50 -13.07
N LEU A 153 17.96 -33.34 -12.80
CA LEU A 153 19.02 -32.75 -13.63
C LEU A 153 20.17 -33.73 -13.92
N LEU A 154 20.68 -34.45 -12.91
CA LEU A 154 21.83 -35.34 -13.10
C LEU A 154 21.50 -36.51 -14.03
N ALA A 155 20.30 -37.07 -13.91
CA ALA A 155 19.82 -38.12 -14.79
C ALA A 155 19.60 -37.62 -16.23
N GLN A 156 19.16 -36.38 -16.41
CA GLN A 156 19.03 -35.77 -17.74
C GLN A 156 20.38 -35.44 -18.39
N LEU A 157 21.43 -35.16 -17.62
CA LEU A 157 22.76 -34.87 -18.15
C LEU A 157 23.52 -36.13 -18.59
N ALA A 158 23.37 -37.23 -17.84
CA ALA A 158 24.17 -38.44 -18.02
C ALA A 158 24.16 -39.03 -19.45
N PRO A 159 23.04 -39.05 -20.21
CA PRO A 159 23.04 -39.56 -21.59
C PRO A 159 23.84 -38.71 -22.59
N HIS A 160 24.24 -37.48 -22.22
CA HIS A 160 24.81 -36.50 -23.13
C HIS A 160 26.30 -36.21 -22.90
N THR A 161 26.92 -36.88 -21.93
CA THR A 161 28.33 -36.70 -21.60
C THR A 161 28.95 -38.00 -21.10
N GLY A 162 30.28 -38.12 -21.20
CA GLY A 162 31.00 -39.30 -20.72
C GLY A 162 31.07 -39.39 -19.19
N ARG A 163 30.93 -38.26 -18.49
CA ARG A 163 31.00 -38.17 -17.02
C ARG A 163 30.19 -36.99 -16.50
N VAL A 164 29.34 -37.23 -15.50
CA VAL A 164 28.70 -36.16 -14.71
C VAL A 164 29.36 -36.12 -13.34
N LEU A 165 29.82 -34.93 -12.95
CA LEU A 165 30.33 -34.65 -11.61
C LEU A 165 29.39 -33.66 -10.92
N LEU A 166 29.07 -33.90 -9.65
CA LEU A 166 28.35 -32.93 -8.84
C LEU A 166 29.35 -32.17 -7.96
N ALA A 167 29.44 -30.86 -8.15
CA ALA A 167 30.20 -29.97 -7.31
C ALA A 167 29.24 -29.25 -6.35
N VAL A 168 29.28 -29.63 -5.07
CA VAL A 168 28.48 -29.02 -4.01
C VAL A 168 29.30 -27.94 -3.33
N VAL A 169 28.96 -26.69 -3.55
CA VAL A 169 29.59 -25.55 -2.88
C VAL A 169 28.99 -25.43 -1.48
N PRO A 170 29.79 -25.20 -0.42
CA PRO A 170 29.25 -24.96 0.90
C PRO A 170 28.28 -23.77 0.87
N SER A 171 27.02 -23.99 1.29
CA SER A 171 26.10 -22.90 1.57
C SER A 171 26.62 -22.15 2.79
N TYR A 172 26.64 -20.82 2.71
CA TYR A 172 26.96 -20.02 3.88
C TYR A 172 25.83 -20.16 4.90
N VAL A 173 26.15 -20.70 6.06
CA VAL A 173 25.27 -20.73 7.24
C VAL A 173 25.87 -19.76 8.25
N PRO A 174 25.28 -18.57 8.46
CA PRO A 174 25.83 -17.60 9.40
C PRO A 174 25.90 -18.18 10.84
N GLU A 175 27.05 -18.05 11.53
CA GLU A 175 27.19 -18.43 12.96
C GLU A 175 26.24 -17.62 13.83
N ALA A 176 25.75 -18.08 14.99
CA ALA A 176 24.75 -17.33 15.77
C ALA A 176 25.11 -15.87 16.14
N SER A 177 26.40 -15.50 16.15
CA SER A 177 26.89 -14.12 16.30
C SER A 177 27.16 -13.40 14.97
N ASP A 178 27.41 -14.15 13.89
CA ASP A 178 27.49 -13.68 12.50
C ASP A 178 26.17 -13.88 11.72
N ARG A 179 25.12 -14.33 12.43
CA ARG A 179 23.71 -14.12 12.14
C ARG A 179 23.50 -12.63 12.33
N GLN A 180 24.04 -11.87 11.40
CA GLN A 180 23.12 -11.10 10.62
C GLN A 180 22.10 -12.10 10.11
N GLU A 181 20.96 -12.16 10.82
CA GLU A 181 19.68 -12.26 10.14
C GLU A 181 19.82 -11.53 8.80
N PRO A 182 19.29 -12.06 7.67
CA PRO A 182 19.32 -11.27 6.45
C PRO A 182 18.89 -9.87 6.87
N ILE A 183 19.73 -8.85 6.63
CA ILE A 183 19.20 -7.50 6.64
C ILE A 183 18.33 -7.40 5.37
N MET A 184 17.28 -8.22 5.26
CA MET A 184 15.99 -7.63 5.50
C MET A 184 16.05 -7.12 6.95
N THR A 185 16.58 -5.91 7.14
CA THR A 185 15.78 -5.01 7.95
C THR A 185 14.41 -5.21 7.34
N ASP A 186 13.47 -5.83 8.06
CA ASP A 186 12.09 -5.37 7.92
C ASP A 186 12.27 -3.86 7.80
N PRO A 187 12.06 -3.30 6.59
CA PRO A 187 12.62 -2.01 6.20
C PRO A 187 12.32 -1.10 7.35
N ILE A 188 13.36 -0.59 8.06
CA ILE A 188 13.22 -0.02 9.43
C ILE A 188 11.90 0.72 9.45
N MET A 189 10.87 0.10 10.06
CA MET A 189 9.55 0.57 9.73
C MET A 189 9.47 1.97 10.33
N PRO A 190 9.13 3.00 9.54
CA PRO A 190 9.27 4.36 10.01
C PRO A 190 8.49 4.52 11.30
N GLU A 191 9.12 5.13 12.31
CA GLU A 191 8.41 5.49 13.53
C GLU A 191 7.31 6.50 13.17
N PRO A 192 6.12 6.39 13.80
CA PRO A 192 5.05 7.35 13.56
C PRO A 192 5.55 8.78 13.82
N LEU A 193 5.28 9.69 12.90
CA LEU A 193 5.57 11.11 13.11
C LEU A 193 4.68 11.67 14.23
N ARG A 194 5.15 12.71 14.92
CA ARG A 194 4.51 13.25 16.12
C ARG A 194 4.61 14.78 16.16
N GLY A 195 3.64 15.44 16.77
CA GLY A 195 3.73 16.87 17.07
C GLY A 195 4.82 17.17 18.12
N PRO A 196 5.36 18.41 18.17
CA PRO A 196 5.11 19.53 17.24
C PRO A 196 5.96 19.44 15.97
N ALA A 197 6.75 18.37 15.81
CA ALA A 197 7.56 18.15 14.62
C ALA A 197 6.68 17.85 13.40
N PHE A 198 5.55 17.15 13.56
CA PHE A 198 4.62 16.89 12.48
C PHE A 198 3.20 16.90 13.04
N SER A 199 2.40 17.90 12.63
CA SER A 199 1.09 18.28 13.19
C SER A 199 1.13 19.23 14.40
N SER A 200 0.02 19.95 14.58
CA SER A 200 -0.28 20.76 15.77
C SER A 200 -0.93 19.99 16.92
N TYR A 201 -1.40 18.76 16.70
CA TYR A 201 -1.80 17.90 17.82
C TYR A 201 -0.60 17.51 18.68
N ALA A 202 -0.82 17.26 19.96
CA ALA A 202 0.24 16.81 20.87
C ALA A 202 0.75 15.42 20.46
N ALA A 203 1.99 15.08 20.84
CA ALA A 203 2.61 13.80 20.47
C ALA A 203 1.81 12.60 20.99
N GLU A 204 1.22 12.76 22.18
CA GLU A 204 0.35 11.79 22.84
C GLU A 204 -1.06 11.68 22.23
N ASP A 205 -1.51 12.70 21.50
CA ASP A 205 -2.86 12.71 20.92
C ASP A 205 -2.95 11.81 19.67
N VAL A 206 -1.88 11.73 18.85
CA VAL A 206 -1.87 10.93 17.62
C VAL A 206 -0.44 10.63 17.14
N GLY A 207 -0.22 9.41 16.63
CA GLY A 207 0.96 9.04 15.85
C GLY A 207 0.62 8.97 14.36
N TRP A 208 1.38 9.65 13.51
CA TRP A 208 1.11 9.67 12.07
C TRP A 208 1.93 8.60 11.35
N LEU A 209 1.25 7.57 10.84
CA LEU A 209 1.83 6.58 9.94
C LEU A 209 1.81 7.15 8.51
N LEU A 210 2.57 8.23 8.33
CA LEU A 210 2.70 9.00 7.10
C LEU A 210 4.15 9.42 6.90
N GLN A 211 4.55 9.64 5.66
CA GLN A 211 5.83 10.26 5.33
C GLN A 211 5.70 11.80 5.30
N ASP A 212 6.68 12.51 5.85
CA ASP A 212 6.71 13.98 5.82
C ASP A 212 7.17 14.47 4.43
N LEU A 213 6.26 15.13 3.70
CA LEU A 213 6.53 15.76 2.41
C LEU A 213 6.47 17.30 2.48
N SER A 214 6.58 17.89 3.67
CA SER A 214 6.40 19.33 3.88
C SER A 214 7.33 20.20 3.03
N ASP A 215 8.54 19.71 2.74
CA ASP A 215 9.54 20.41 1.94
C ASP A 215 9.38 20.21 0.41
N VAL A 216 8.37 19.44 -0.02
CA VAL A 216 8.12 19.16 -1.44
C VAL A 216 7.03 20.09 -1.99
N GLU A 217 7.28 20.73 -3.14
CA GLU A 217 6.25 21.48 -3.85
C GLU A 217 5.22 20.53 -4.48
N LEU A 218 4.01 20.51 -3.90
CA LEU A 218 2.92 19.62 -4.30
C LEU A 218 1.64 20.38 -4.65
N GLU A 219 1.53 21.61 -4.20
CA GLU A 219 0.38 22.48 -4.40
C GLU A 219 0.31 22.95 -5.85
N ALA A 220 -0.82 22.68 -6.51
CA ALA A 220 -1.12 23.21 -7.83
C ALA A 220 -2.53 23.84 -7.87
N PRO A 221 -2.75 24.87 -8.72
CA PRO A 221 -4.07 25.46 -8.93
C PRO A 221 -5.12 24.42 -9.36
N THR A 222 -6.38 24.67 -9.01
CA THR A 222 -7.49 23.73 -9.29
C THR A 222 -7.63 23.43 -10.79
N GLU A 223 -7.50 24.44 -11.65
CA GLU A 223 -7.66 24.30 -13.10
C GLU A 223 -6.59 23.36 -13.68
N GLU A 224 -5.32 23.59 -13.36
CA GLU A 224 -4.19 22.75 -13.80
C GLU A 224 -4.34 21.30 -13.33
N ARG A 225 -4.81 21.09 -12.09
CA ARG A 225 -5.06 19.76 -11.54
C ARG A 225 -6.23 19.05 -12.23
N GLU A 226 -7.33 19.76 -12.47
CA GLU A 226 -8.50 19.17 -13.15
C GLU A 226 -8.17 18.82 -14.61
N GLU A 227 -7.36 19.61 -15.31
CA GLU A 227 -6.86 19.30 -16.65
C GLU A 227 -5.96 18.06 -16.66
N ALA A 228 -4.98 17.97 -15.76
CA ALA A 228 -4.08 16.82 -15.67
C ALA A 228 -4.81 15.51 -15.36
N ILE A 229 -5.81 15.55 -14.46
CA ILE A 229 -6.65 14.40 -14.12
C ILE A 229 -7.55 14.02 -15.32
N GLN A 230 -8.16 14.99 -15.99
CA GLN A 230 -9.03 14.74 -17.15
C GLN A 230 -8.28 14.23 -18.38
N ALA A 231 -7.01 14.60 -18.53
CA ALA A 231 -6.13 14.07 -19.57
C ALA A 231 -5.65 12.63 -19.30
N GLY A 232 -5.99 12.06 -18.13
CA GLY A 232 -5.55 10.72 -17.71
C GLY A 232 -4.07 10.65 -17.31
N GLY A 233 -3.40 11.80 -17.19
CA GLY A 233 -1.97 11.90 -16.90
C GLY A 233 -1.62 11.94 -15.41
N ALA A 234 -2.60 12.14 -14.51
CA ALA A 234 -2.37 12.21 -13.08
C ALA A 234 -3.57 11.73 -12.24
N HIS A 235 -3.31 11.16 -11.06
CA HIS A 235 -4.32 10.86 -10.05
C HIS A 235 -4.47 12.02 -9.04
N TYR A 236 -5.66 12.21 -8.44
CA TYR A 236 -5.88 13.34 -7.53
C TYR A 236 -5.01 13.32 -6.26
N ALA A 237 -4.45 12.15 -5.93
CA ALA A 237 -3.54 11.95 -4.80
C ALA A 237 -2.07 12.23 -5.14
N GLU A 238 -1.75 12.57 -6.40
CA GLU A 238 -0.39 12.87 -6.85
C GLU A 238 -0.05 14.37 -6.74
N SER A 239 -1.04 15.22 -6.43
CA SER A 239 -0.87 16.66 -6.20
C SER A 239 -1.85 17.17 -5.15
N LEU A 240 -1.47 18.23 -4.46
CA LEU A 240 -2.30 18.89 -3.46
C LEU A 240 -2.96 20.14 -4.05
N PRO A 241 -4.20 20.47 -3.65
CA PRO A 241 -4.77 21.76 -3.96
C PRO A 241 -4.08 22.81 -3.07
N VAL A 242 -4.05 24.07 -3.52
CA VAL A 242 -3.75 25.17 -2.60
C VAL A 242 -4.77 25.16 -1.47
N GLU A 243 -4.29 25.19 -0.22
CA GLU A 243 -5.17 25.10 0.94
C GLU A 243 -6.01 26.39 1.06
N TYR A 244 -7.32 26.23 1.01
CA TYR A 244 -8.26 27.34 1.11
C TYR A 244 -8.14 28.02 2.48
N GLN A 245 -7.81 29.31 2.47
CA GLN A 245 -7.84 30.16 3.66
C GLN A 245 -9.24 30.74 3.85
N PRO A 246 -9.89 30.47 5.00
CA PRO A 246 -11.25 30.92 5.25
C PRO A 246 -11.33 32.45 5.35
N SER A 247 -12.37 33.05 4.78
CA SER A 247 -12.66 34.48 5.01
C SER A 247 -13.09 34.72 6.47
N PRO A 248 -13.03 35.96 6.98
CA PRO A 248 -13.51 36.28 8.33
C PRO A 248 -14.96 35.83 8.57
N GLU A 249 -15.85 36.04 7.61
CA GLU A 249 -17.25 35.60 7.70
C GLU A 249 -17.37 34.08 7.82
N TYR A 250 -16.47 33.35 7.15
CA TYR A 250 -16.44 31.90 7.24
C TYR A 250 -15.85 31.39 8.55
N GLN A 251 -14.89 32.10 9.13
CA GLN A 251 -14.41 31.83 10.49
C GLN A 251 -15.52 32.07 11.52
N GLU A 252 -16.31 33.14 11.39
CA GLU A 252 -17.47 33.39 12.25
C GLU A 252 -18.51 32.27 12.13
N LEU A 253 -18.79 31.80 10.90
CA LEU A 253 -19.69 30.66 10.68
C LEU A 253 -19.18 29.41 11.39
N TYR A 254 -17.89 29.11 11.27
CA TYR A 254 -17.26 28.00 11.97
C TYR A 254 -17.40 28.12 13.50
N GLN A 255 -17.12 29.29 14.08
CA GLN A 255 -17.20 29.51 15.52
C GLN A 255 -18.64 29.37 16.04
N SER A 256 -19.61 29.91 15.29
CA SER A 256 -21.04 29.76 15.59
C SER A 256 -21.46 28.29 15.54
N ALA A 257 -21.06 27.56 14.49
CA ALA A 257 -21.34 26.14 14.35
C ALA A 257 -20.71 25.31 15.47
N LEU A 258 -19.46 25.59 15.85
CA LEU A 258 -18.78 24.93 16.97
C LEU A 258 -19.53 25.15 18.27
N THR A 259 -19.85 26.41 18.60
CA THR A 259 -20.58 26.75 19.82
C THR A 259 -21.94 26.05 19.89
N ALA A 260 -22.67 26.01 18.78
CA ALA A 260 -24.00 25.41 18.72
C ALA A 260 -23.99 23.87 18.76
N SER A 261 -22.91 23.23 18.31
CA SER A 261 -22.85 21.77 18.13
C SER A 261 -21.88 21.04 19.06
N ALA A 262 -21.06 21.75 19.86
CA ALA A 262 -20.04 21.13 20.72
C ALA A 262 -20.59 20.02 21.62
N ALA A 263 -21.69 20.27 22.35
CA ALA A 263 -22.33 19.25 23.20
C ALA A 263 -22.89 18.07 22.38
N ARG A 264 -23.47 18.34 21.21
CA ARG A 264 -23.99 17.30 20.31
C ARG A 264 -22.87 16.40 19.78
N ILE A 265 -21.72 16.98 19.45
CA ILE A 265 -20.51 16.26 19.02
C ILE A 265 -19.93 15.47 20.18
N ALA A 266 -19.82 16.08 21.37
CA ALA A 266 -19.34 15.42 22.58
C ALA A 266 -20.18 14.17 22.92
N ARG A 267 -21.50 14.29 22.79
CA ARG A 267 -22.42 13.16 22.96
C ARG A 267 -22.14 12.05 21.94
N ALA A 268 -22.03 12.40 20.65
CA ALA A 268 -21.69 11.41 19.61
C ALA A 268 -20.31 10.76 19.83
N VAL A 269 -19.30 11.52 20.29
CA VAL A 269 -17.97 11.02 20.67
C VAL A 269 -18.07 10.02 21.81
N GLY A 270 -18.79 10.38 22.88
CA GLY A 270 -18.97 9.48 24.01
C GLY A 270 -19.69 8.19 23.61
N THR A 271 -20.79 8.33 22.89
CA THR A 271 -21.60 7.19 22.42
C THR A 271 -20.80 6.23 21.55
N VAL A 272 -20.02 6.74 20.59
CA VAL A 272 -19.18 5.87 19.76
C VAL A 272 -18.02 5.25 20.54
N THR A 273 -17.41 5.99 21.47
CA THR A 273 -16.29 5.51 22.27
C THR A 273 -16.71 4.39 23.21
N GLU A 274 -17.79 4.58 23.97
CA GLU A 274 -18.33 3.57 24.87
C GLU A 274 -18.81 2.32 24.12
N THR A 275 -19.41 2.49 22.93
CA THR A 275 -19.80 1.36 22.08
C THR A 275 -18.58 0.55 21.64
N VAL A 276 -17.50 1.22 21.22
CA VAL A 276 -16.23 0.55 20.88
C VAL A 276 -15.63 -0.17 22.09
N LEU A 277 -15.60 0.47 23.26
CA LEU A 277 -15.07 -0.14 24.49
C LEU A 277 -15.87 -1.40 24.90
N ALA A 278 -17.19 -1.39 24.68
CA ALA A 278 -18.04 -2.55 24.94
C ALA A 278 -17.83 -3.69 23.92
N GLU A 279 -17.50 -3.37 22.67
CA GLU A 279 -17.38 -4.33 21.56
C GLU A 279 -15.97 -4.89 21.35
N ARG A 280 -14.92 -4.17 21.77
CA ARG A 280 -13.50 -4.43 21.42
C ARG A 280 -12.59 -4.47 22.66
N SER A 281 -13.11 -4.95 23.79
CA SER A 281 -12.42 -5.02 25.09
C SER A 281 -11.23 -5.99 25.10
N PRO A 282 -10.10 -5.67 25.78
CA PRO A 282 -9.94 -4.57 26.75
C PRO A 282 -9.16 -3.33 26.28
N SER A 283 -8.54 -3.33 25.10
CA SER A 283 -7.56 -2.30 24.71
C SER A 283 -7.63 -1.93 23.23
N PRO A 284 -8.70 -1.23 22.77
CA PRO A 284 -8.80 -0.85 21.37
C PRO A 284 -7.67 0.09 20.95
N VAL A 285 -7.13 -0.15 19.76
CA VAL A 285 -6.14 0.68 19.07
C VAL A 285 -6.88 1.50 18.03
N LEU A 286 -6.98 2.80 18.27
CA LEU A 286 -7.68 3.72 17.38
C LEU A 286 -6.82 4.01 16.15
N VAL A 287 -7.38 3.79 14.96
CA VAL A 287 -6.70 4.05 13.68
C VAL A 287 -7.55 5.00 12.85
N SER A 288 -7.29 6.30 12.96
CA SER A 288 -8.03 7.31 12.22
C SER A 288 -7.65 7.34 10.74
N LEU A 289 -8.65 7.46 9.88
CA LEU A 289 -8.44 7.70 8.45
C LEU A 289 -8.19 9.19 8.22
N ALA A 290 -6.98 9.51 7.75
CA ALA A 290 -6.58 10.88 7.54
C ALA A 290 -7.46 11.53 6.44
N ARG A 291 -8.09 12.68 6.66
CA ARG A 291 -7.99 13.56 7.83
C ARG A 291 -9.23 13.59 8.72
N ALA A 292 -10.41 13.29 8.16
CA ALA A 292 -11.67 13.55 8.83
C ALA A 292 -11.82 12.71 10.10
N GLY A 293 -11.21 11.53 10.15
CA GLY A 293 -11.15 10.69 11.35
C GLY A 293 -10.23 11.20 12.44
N THR A 294 -9.21 12.00 12.15
CA THR A 294 -8.17 12.34 13.13
C THR A 294 -8.70 13.15 14.32
N PRO A 295 -9.46 14.24 14.13
CA PRO A 295 -10.08 14.94 15.25
C PRO A 295 -10.99 14.03 16.08
N VAL A 296 -11.67 13.07 15.45
CA VAL A 296 -12.55 12.11 16.12
C VAL A 296 -11.73 11.13 16.96
N GLY A 297 -10.66 10.55 16.43
CA GLY A 297 -9.77 9.67 17.19
C GLY A 297 -9.13 10.35 18.40
N VAL A 298 -8.71 11.63 18.25
CA VAL A 298 -8.24 12.45 19.37
C VAL A 298 -9.33 12.62 20.44
N LEU A 299 -10.55 12.94 20.03
CA LEU A 299 -11.69 13.10 20.95
C LEU A 299 -12.10 11.80 21.64
N MET A 300 -12.09 10.66 20.94
CA MET A 300 -12.37 9.35 21.52
C MET A 300 -11.31 8.98 22.57
N ARG A 301 -10.02 9.21 22.29
CA ARG A 301 -8.95 9.01 23.26
C ARG A 301 -9.15 9.89 24.50
N ARG A 302 -9.45 11.18 24.31
CA ARG A 302 -9.71 12.11 25.42
C ARG A 302 -10.94 11.71 26.24
N TRP A 303 -12.00 11.21 25.61
CA TRP A 303 -13.18 10.69 26.29
C TRP A 303 -12.82 9.49 27.17
N ALA A 304 -12.13 8.49 26.59
CA ALA A 304 -11.70 7.29 27.33
C ALA A 304 -10.80 7.64 28.52
N GLN A 305 -9.90 8.60 28.36
CA GLN A 305 -9.05 9.11 29.44
C GLN A 305 -9.86 9.84 30.51
N ALA A 306 -10.81 10.70 30.14
CA ALA A 306 -11.62 11.47 31.08
C ALA A 306 -12.60 10.59 31.86
N ARG A 307 -13.26 9.65 31.19
CA ARG A 307 -14.33 8.81 31.78
C ARG A 307 -13.78 7.61 32.55
N HIS A 308 -12.73 6.98 32.02
CA HIS A 308 -12.24 5.67 32.51
C HIS A 308 -10.76 5.69 32.92
N GLY A 309 -10.03 6.78 32.68
CA GLY A 309 -8.59 6.83 32.92
C GLY A 309 -7.77 5.99 31.95
N LEU A 310 -8.35 5.59 30.80
CA LEU A 310 -7.71 4.73 29.81
C LEU A 310 -6.88 5.55 28.83
N ASP A 311 -5.64 5.11 28.61
CA ASP A 311 -4.76 5.63 27.57
C ASP A 311 -4.82 4.72 26.34
N LEU A 312 -5.65 5.10 25.36
CA LEU A 312 -5.81 4.34 24.13
C LEU A 312 -4.73 4.72 23.10
N PRO A 313 -4.01 3.75 22.51
CA PRO A 313 -3.14 4.03 21.37
C PRO A 313 -3.95 4.62 20.22
N HIS A 314 -3.43 5.69 19.60
CA HIS A 314 -4.08 6.34 18.46
C HIS A 314 -3.08 6.65 17.36
N TYR A 315 -3.38 6.16 16.15
CA TYR A 315 -2.62 6.40 14.94
C TYR A 315 -3.50 7.00 13.84
N ALA A 316 -2.91 7.77 12.93
CA ALA A 316 -3.56 8.25 11.72
C ALA A 316 -2.88 7.63 10.49
N VAL A 317 -3.69 7.08 9.57
CA VAL A 317 -3.23 6.37 8.36
C VAL A 317 -3.84 6.99 7.10
N SER A 318 -3.18 6.78 5.97
CA SER A 318 -3.71 7.16 4.67
C SER A 318 -4.67 6.13 4.11
N ILE A 319 -5.79 6.63 3.55
CA ILE A 319 -6.63 5.90 2.61
C ILE A 319 -6.91 6.79 1.41
N VAL A 320 -6.76 6.23 0.21
CA VAL A 320 -6.97 6.94 -1.04
C VAL A 320 -8.00 6.18 -1.86
N ARG A 321 -9.16 6.80 -2.10
CA ARG A 321 -10.21 6.20 -2.95
C ARG A 321 -9.65 5.78 -4.31
N GLY A 322 -9.92 4.55 -4.73
CA GLY A 322 -9.44 3.95 -5.97
C GLY A 322 -7.99 3.44 -5.90
N ARG A 323 -7.33 3.57 -4.75
CA ARG A 323 -5.97 3.09 -4.49
C ARG A 323 -5.86 2.27 -3.19
N GLY A 324 -6.90 2.29 -2.33
CA GLY A 324 -6.92 1.58 -1.06
C GLY A 324 -6.24 2.30 0.10
N ILE A 325 -6.16 1.57 1.21
CA ILE A 325 -5.44 1.96 2.42
C ILE A 325 -3.94 1.69 2.27
N ASP A 326 -3.11 2.47 2.96
CA ASP A 326 -1.67 2.29 2.98
C ASP A 326 -1.26 0.91 3.54
N ALA A 327 -0.77 0.03 2.67
CA ALA A 327 -0.38 -1.33 3.02
C ALA A 327 0.85 -1.37 3.96
N ASN A 328 1.70 -0.36 3.92
CA ASN A 328 2.88 -0.29 4.79
C ASN A 328 2.45 0.12 6.20
N ALA A 329 1.50 1.05 6.32
CA ALA A 329 0.88 1.39 7.60
C ALA A 329 0.13 0.20 8.21
N LEU A 330 -0.57 -0.61 7.40
CA LEU A 330 -1.18 -1.85 7.88
C LEU A 330 -0.16 -2.84 8.42
N ARG A 331 0.95 -3.07 7.71
CA ARG A 331 2.04 -3.94 8.20
C ARG A 331 2.62 -3.41 9.51
N TRP A 332 2.79 -2.09 9.63
CA TRP A 332 3.23 -1.47 10.87
C TRP A 332 2.26 -1.77 12.01
N LEU A 333 0.96 -1.57 11.80
CA LEU A 333 -0.06 -1.81 12.82
C LEU A 333 -0.07 -3.27 13.30
N VAL A 334 -0.07 -4.23 12.37
CA VAL A 334 -0.07 -5.68 12.69
C VAL A 334 1.21 -6.12 13.38
N ALA A 335 2.34 -5.47 13.11
CA ALA A 335 3.60 -5.79 13.78
C ALA A 335 3.67 -5.26 15.22
N HIS A 336 2.90 -4.22 15.55
CA HIS A 336 2.96 -3.54 16.86
C HIS A 336 1.75 -3.79 17.76
N HIS A 337 0.62 -4.22 17.19
CA HIS A 337 -0.66 -4.39 17.88
C HIS A 337 -1.35 -5.67 17.47
N ASP A 338 -2.23 -6.20 18.33
CA ASP A 338 -3.12 -7.30 17.95
C ASP A 338 -4.12 -6.81 16.88
N PRO A 339 -4.21 -7.47 15.71
CA PRO A 339 -5.17 -7.11 14.67
C PRO A 339 -6.64 -7.09 15.13
N ALA A 340 -6.99 -7.84 16.18
CA ALA A 340 -8.32 -7.84 16.78
C ALA A 340 -8.64 -6.55 17.55
N ASP A 341 -7.62 -5.83 18.01
CA ASP A 341 -7.75 -4.58 18.76
C ASP A 341 -7.83 -3.36 17.84
N ILE A 342 -7.50 -3.49 16.54
CA ILE A 342 -7.49 -2.38 15.59
C ILE A 342 -8.93 -1.92 15.30
N VAL A 343 -9.19 -0.62 15.49
CA VAL A 343 -10.47 0.03 15.21
C VAL A 343 -10.25 1.20 14.27
N PHE A 344 -10.74 1.09 13.03
CA PHE A 344 -10.67 2.20 12.07
C PHE A 344 -11.71 3.27 12.40
N VAL A 345 -11.29 4.54 12.41
CA VAL A 345 -12.12 5.69 12.81
C VAL A 345 -12.19 6.73 11.69
N ASP A 346 -13.39 7.22 11.37
CA ASP A 346 -13.58 8.35 10.45
C ASP A 346 -14.62 9.37 10.95
N GLY A 347 -14.66 10.54 10.31
CA GLY A 347 -15.52 11.66 10.68
C GLY A 347 -16.99 11.39 10.40
N TRP A 348 -17.35 11.07 9.16
CA TRP A 348 -18.73 10.77 8.81
C TRP A 348 -18.83 9.92 7.55
N THR A 349 -19.96 9.26 7.35
CA THR A 349 -20.26 8.55 6.11
C THR A 349 -21.67 8.85 5.62
N GLY A 350 -21.77 9.43 4.42
CA GLY A 350 -23.07 9.67 3.78
C GLY A 350 -23.55 8.50 2.93
N LYS A 351 -22.65 7.85 2.18
CA LYS A 351 -23.01 6.79 1.22
C LYS A 351 -22.07 5.58 1.23
N GLY A 352 -21.25 5.46 2.27
CA GLY A 352 -20.36 4.31 2.49
C GLY A 352 -19.24 4.15 1.47
N ALA A 353 -18.76 5.25 0.86
CA ALA A 353 -17.67 5.18 -0.11
C ALA A 353 -16.37 4.67 0.54
N ILE A 354 -15.96 5.29 1.65
CA ILE A 354 -14.78 4.87 2.41
C ILE A 354 -14.99 3.51 3.09
N THR A 355 -16.19 3.23 3.59
CA THR A 355 -16.55 1.92 4.14
C THR A 355 -16.30 0.77 3.16
N ARG A 356 -16.68 0.93 1.88
CA ARG A 356 -16.40 -0.07 0.83
C ARG A 356 -14.91 -0.11 0.48
N GLU A 357 -14.29 1.05 0.28
CA GLU A 357 -12.86 1.14 -0.06
C GLU A 357 -11.98 0.44 0.99
N LEU A 358 -12.24 0.67 2.28
CA LEU A 358 -11.50 0.04 3.36
C LEU A 358 -11.68 -1.49 3.35
N ARG A 359 -12.93 -1.96 3.22
CA ARG A 359 -13.23 -3.39 3.17
C ARG A 359 -12.55 -4.08 1.99
N ASP A 360 -12.62 -3.48 0.81
CA ASP A 360 -12.00 -4.01 -0.40
C ASP A 360 -10.47 -4.02 -0.29
N ALA A 361 -9.89 -2.96 0.29
CA ALA A 361 -8.44 -2.85 0.46
C ALA A 361 -7.91 -3.84 1.50
N LEU A 362 -8.61 -4.05 2.62
CA LEU A 362 -8.23 -5.06 3.62
C LEU A 362 -8.38 -6.48 3.06
N ALA A 363 -9.44 -6.76 2.30
CA ALA A 363 -9.61 -8.06 1.64
C ALA A 363 -8.55 -8.32 0.54
N ALA A 364 -8.10 -7.28 -0.16
CA ALA A 364 -6.96 -7.38 -1.08
C ALA A 364 -5.66 -7.67 -0.31
N HIS A 365 -5.38 -6.89 0.74
CA HIS A 365 -4.19 -7.07 1.58
C HIS A 365 -4.12 -8.48 2.19
N GLN A 366 -5.22 -8.99 2.76
CA GLN A 366 -5.29 -10.34 3.32
C GLN A 366 -5.00 -11.44 2.28
N ARG A 367 -5.43 -11.24 1.02
CA ARG A 367 -5.14 -12.19 -0.07
C ARG A 367 -3.69 -12.14 -0.53
N GLU A 368 -3.08 -10.96 -0.53
CA GLU A 368 -1.72 -10.73 -1.04
C GLU A 368 -0.65 -11.09 -0.01
N VAL A 369 -0.84 -10.69 1.24
CA VAL A 369 0.16 -10.82 2.32
C VAL A 369 -0.12 -12.01 3.23
N GLY A 370 -1.40 -12.39 3.40
CA GLY A 370 -1.82 -13.34 4.44
C GLY A 370 -1.71 -12.75 5.85
N GLY A 371 -1.71 -13.62 6.86
CA GLY A 371 -1.61 -13.22 8.27
C GLY A 371 -2.97 -13.13 8.99
N PRO A 372 -3.00 -12.57 10.22
CA PRO A 372 -4.24 -12.42 10.97
C PRO A 372 -5.16 -11.39 10.31
N GLU A 373 -6.45 -11.71 10.27
CA GLU A 373 -7.47 -10.86 9.66
C GLU A 373 -7.74 -9.63 10.53
N ILE A 374 -7.64 -8.44 9.95
CA ILE A 374 -8.05 -7.19 10.58
C ILE A 374 -9.54 -7.00 10.33
N ASN A 375 -10.29 -6.62 11.37
CA ASN A 375 -11.71 -6.32 11.22
C ASN A 375 -11.93 -5.13 10.25
N PRO A 376 -12.66 -5.31 9.13
CA PRO A 376 -12.86 -4.27 8.13
C PRO A 376 -13.96 -3.25 8.48
N GLU A 377 -14.58 -3.36 9.65
CA GLU A 377 -15.61 -2.43 10.10
C GLU A 377 -14.99 -1.10 10.51
N ILE A 378 -15.45 -0.04 9.85
CA ILE A 378 -15.12 1.33 10.21
C ILE A 378 -16.14 1.87 11.22
N VAL A 379 -15.63 2.61 12.19
CA VAL A 379 -16.37 3.36 13.19
C VAL A 379 -16.40 4.83 12.78
N VAL A 380 -17.56 5.49 12.90
CA VAL A 380 -17.70 6.90 12.48
C VAL A 380 -18.42 7.74 13.52
N LEU A 381 -18.09 9.03 13.61
CA LEU A 381 -18.82 9.94 14.49
C LEU A 381 -20.29 10.09 14.04
N ALA A 382 -20.53 10.30 12.74
CA ALA A 382 -21.87 10.42 12.17
C ALA A 382 -22.08 9.52 10.94
N ASP A 383 -23.20 8.79 10.92
CA ASP A 383 -23.59 7.94 9.79
C ASP A 383 -25.05 8.18 9.39
N PRO A 384 -25.34 9.31 8.73
CA PRO A 384 -26.67 9.58 8.17
C PRO A 384 -27.00 8.68 6.96
N GLY A 385 -26.03 7.90 6.47
CA GLY A 385 -26.24 6.98 5.34
C GLY A 385 -26.67 5.57 5.72
N SER A 386 -26.66 5.23 7.02
CA SER A 386 -26.84 3.88 7.54
C SER A 386 -25.90 2.84 6.91
N CYS A 387 -24.61 3.16 6.86
CA CYS A 387 -23.56 2.38 6.21
C CYS A 387 -22.74 1.48 7.16
N VAL A 388 -22.72 1.77 8.47
CA VAL A 388 -21.89 1.06 9.46
C VAL A 388 -22.69 0.67 10.72
N PRO A 389 -22.27 -0.41 11.42
CA PRO A 389 -22.94 -0.86 12.64
C PRO A 389 -22.55 -0.06 13.89
N THR A 390 -21.36 0.55 13.91
CA THR A 390 -20.84 1.28 15.07
C THR A 390 -20.62 2.76 14.71
N TYR A 391 -21.40 3.62 15.36
CA TYR A 391 -21.49 5.04 15.04
C TYR A 391 -21.82 5.86 16.29
N GLY A 392 -21.50 7.17 16.27
CA GLY A 392 -21.90 8.09 17.34
C GLY A 392 -23.33 8.60 17.20
N THR A 393 -23.77 8.88 15.97
CA THR A 393 -25.14 9.33 15.67
C THR A 393 -25.55 9.03 14.22
N ARG A 394 -26.87 8.94 13.98
CA ARG A 394 -27.49 8.88 12.64
C ARG A 394 -27.89 10.26 12.12
N GLU A 395 -27.75 11.30 12.94
CA GLU A 395 -28.19 12.65 12.57
C GLU A 395 -27.25 13.29 11.53
N ASP A 396 -27.83 14.08 10.62
CA ASP A 396 -27.10 14.83 9.60
C ASP A 396 -27.03 16.32 9.95
N PHE A 397 -25.89 16.74 10.50
CA PHE A 397 -25.63 18.14 10.86
C PHE A 397 -24.20 18.54 10.50
N LEU A 398 -23.90 19.84 10.59
CA LEU A 398 -22.56 20.33 10.30
C LEU A 398 -21.59 19.95 11.42
N ILE A 399 -20.67 19.05 11.13
CA ILE A 399 -19.50 18.78 11.97
C ILE A 399 -18.45 19.85 11.64
N PRO A 400 -18.08 20.77 12.55
CA PRO A 400 -17.19 21.90 12.26
C PRO A 400 -15.80 21.50 11.73
N SER A 401 -15.29 20.31 12.08
CA SER A 401 -14.04 19.79 11.51
C SER A 401 -14.11 19.53 10.00
N ALA A 402 -15.31 19.42 9.41
CA ALA A 402 -15.50 19.29 7.97
C ALA A 402 -15.28 20.61 7.21
N CYS A 403 -15.32 21.75 7.92
CA CYS A 403 -15.27 23.11 7.37
C CYS A 403 -13.85 23.53 6.97
N LEU A 404 -12.90 23.47 7.90
CA LEU A 404 -11.64 24.22 7.79
C LEU A 404 -10.42 23.39 7.35
N ASN A 405 -10.64 22.27 6.64
CA ASN A 405 -9.55 21.49 6.04
C ASN A 405 -8.38 21.19 7.01
N SER A 406 -7.15 21.60 6.70
CA SER A 406 -5.96 21.35 7.52
C SER A 406 -6.00 22.14 8.83
N THR A 407 -6.54 23.36 8.83
CA THR A 407 -6.50 24.25 10.00
C THR A 407 -7.47 23.85 11.11
N VAL A 408 -8.24 22.77 10.94
CA VAL A 408 -8.99 22.10 12.02
C VAL A 408 -8.64 20.60 12.13
N SER A 409 -7.65 20.15 11.37
CA SER A 409 -7.24 18.74 11.29
C SER A 409 -5.73 18.58 11.49
N GLY A 410 -5.17 19.31 12.46
CA GLY A 410 -3.78 19.18 12.88
C GLY A 410 -2.78 19.79 11.89
N LEU A 411 -3.22 20.71 11.02
CA LEU A 411 -2.42 21.31 9.93
C LEU A 411 -1.83 20.32 8.92
N ILE A 412 -2.36 19.09 8.89
CA ILE A 412 -1.93 18.07 7.93
C ILE A 412 -2.72 18.24 6.62
N SER A 413 -2.06 18.04 5.48
CA SER A 413 -2.69 18.03 4.15
C SER A 413 -3.51 16.76 3.92
N ARG A 414 -4.21 16.69 2.78
CA ARG A 414 -4.65 15.38 2.28
C ARG A 414 -3.42 14.49 2.05
N THR A 415 -3.62 13.17 2.13
CA THR A 415 -2.53 12.23 1.89
C THR A 415 -2.19 12.14 0.42
N VAL A 416 -0.93 11.85 0.14
CA VAL A 416 -0.29 11.90 -1.17
C VAL A 416 0.29 10.54 -1.48
N LEU A 417 -0.02 10.03 -2.66
CA LEU A 417 0.53 8.79 -3.18
C LEU A 417 1.09 9.09 -4.57
N ARG A 418 2.40 9.36 -4.64
CA ARG A 418 3.15 9.68 -5.86
C ARG A 418 4.38 8.81 -5.91
N SER A 419 4.50 7.98 -6.95
CA SER A 419 5.50 6.89 -7.01
C SER A 419 6.96 7.34 -7.12
N ASP A 420 7.21 8.63 -7.42
CA ASP A 420 8.54 9.24 -7.41
C ASP A 420 8.93 9.81 -6.03
N LEU A 421 7.98 9.95 -5.10
CA LEU A 421 8.21 10.47 -3.73
C LEU A 421 8.02 9.40 -2.64
N VAL A 422 7.08 8.48 -2.86
CA VAL A 422 6.70 7.41 -1.94
C VAL A 422 7.22 6.11 -2.53
N GLY A 423 8.27 5.56 -1.92
CA GLY A 423 8.84 4.28 -2.29
C GLY A 423 7.95 3.10 -1.88
N PRO A 424 8.28 1.87 -2.34
CA PRO A 424 7.46 0.68 -2.09
C PRO A 424 7.35 0.30 -0.59
N ALA A 425 8.29 0.75 0.24
CA ALA A 425 8.31 0.51 1.68
C ALA A 425 7.95 1.74 2.52
N ASP A 426 7.71 2.89 1.89
CA ASP A 426 7.40 4.14 2.58
C ASP A 426 5.90 4.24 2.87
N PHE A 427 5.52 4.89 3.96
CA PHE A 427 4.13 5.29 4.14
C PHE A 427 3.73 6.31 3.08
N HIS A 428 2.45 6.38 2.76
CA HIS A 428 1.89 7.49 1.98
C HIS A 428 2.27 8.82 2.63
N GLY A 429 2.51 9.84 1.81
CA GLY A 429 3.00 11.11 2.28
C GLY A 429 1.90 12.09 2.71
N ALA A 430 2.25 13.10 3.49
CA ALA A 430 1.45 14.29 3.69
C ALA A 430 2.35 15.50 4.04
N LYS A 431 1.82 16.71 3.87
CA LYS A 431 2.48 17.96 4.26
C LYS A 431 1.95 18.47 5.59
N PHE A 432 2.83 19.05 6.39
CA PHE A 432 2.49 19.82 7.56
C PHE A 432 2.61 21.32 7.26
N TYR A 433 1.47 22.01 7.20
CA TYR A 433 1.35 23.43 6.87
C TYR A 433 1.70 24.35 8.05
N ARG A 434 2.97 24.39 8.44
CA ARG A 434 3.46 25.22 9.57
C ARG A 434 3.16 26.70 9.39
N GLU A 435 3.22 27.17 8.16
CA GLU A 435 2.93 28.55 7.77
C GLU A 435 1.49 28.96 8.06
N LEU A 436 0.57 28.00 8.22
CA LEU A 436 -0.84 28.23 8.55
C LEU A 436 -1.11 28.18 10.06
N ALA A 437 -0.08 28.09 10.91
CA ALA A 437 -0.24 28.03 12.36
C ALA A 437 -1.04 29.20 12.94
N GLY A 438 -1.00 30.39 12.31
CA GLY A 438 -1.78 31.55 12.74
C GLY A 438 -3.30 31.42 12.54
N ALA A 439 -3.74 30.46 11.72
CA ALA A 439 -5.15 30.17 11.45
C ALA A 439 -5.59 28.81 12.01
N ASP A 440 -4.72 28.12 12.76
CA ASP A 440 -4.99 26.80 13.30
C ASP A 440 -5.95 26.84 14.49
N VAL A 441 -7.02 26.07 14.39
CA VAL A 441 -8.05 25.88 15.41
C VAL A 441 -8.20 24.40 15.78
N SER A 442 -7.28 23.53 15.37
CA SER A 442 -7.35 22.08 15.61
C SER A 442 -7.44 21.73 17.09
N VAL A 443 -6.55 22.31 17.91
CA VAL A 443 -6.55 22.11 19.38
C VAL A 443 -7.78 22.77 20.01
N ALA A 444 -8.10 24.00 19.60
CA ALA A 444 -9.27 24.73 20.11
C ALA A 444 -10.59 23.98 19.84
N PHE A 445 -10.72 23.33 18.69
CA PHE A 445 -11.86 22.48 18.36
C PHE A 445 -11.99 21.30 19.32
N VAL A 446 -10.92 20.51 19.52
CA VAL A 446 -10.98 19.34 20.39
C VAL A 446 -11.17 19.73 21.85
N ASP A 447 -10.60 20.86 22.29
CA ASP A 447 -10.78 21.39 23.64
C ASP A 447 -12.23 21.85 23.88
N ALA A 448 -12.83 22.55 22.91
CA ALA A 448 -14.21 23.02 23.02
C ALA A 448 -15.21 21.87 23.12
N VAL A 449 -15.00 20.78 22.36
CA VAL A 449 -15.84 19.57 22.44
C VAL A 449 -15.58 18.81 23.74
N ALA A 450 -14.31 18.62 24.13
CA ALA A 450 -13.96 17.91 25.36
C ALA A 450 -14.49 18.60 26.62
N ALA A 451 -14.61 19.94 26.61
CA ALA A 451 -15.21 20.70 27.70
C ALA A 451 -16.69 20.35 27.97
N CYS A 452 -17.38 19.72 27.01
CA CYS A 452 -18.77 19.28 27.16
C CYS A 452 -18.90 17.84 27.68
N PHE A 453 -17.82 17.11 27.93
CA PHE A 453 -17.89 15.67 28.27
C PHE A 453 -18.68 15.38 29.55
N ASP A 454 -18.44 16.15 30.61
CA ASP A 454 -19.16 15.97 31.89
C ASP A 454 -20.66 16.26 31.74
N GLU A 455 -21.03 17.23 30.89
CA GLU A 455 -22.42 17.61 30.65
C GLU A 455 -23.21 16.48 29.97
N VAL A 456 -22.58 15.76 29.04
CA VAL A 456 -23.26 14.76 28.20
C VAL A 456 -23.16 13.32 28.72
N ALA A 457 -22.35 13.07 29.76
CA ALA A 457 -22.04 11.72 30.25
C ALA A 457 -23.28 10.85 30.55
N GLU A 458 -24.27 11.40 31.26
CA GLU A 458 -25.50 10.65 31.59
C GLU A 458 -26.33 10.32 30.34
N ALA A 459 -26.37 11.23 29.35
CA ALA A 459 -27.09 11.03 28.10
C ALA A 459 -26.41 9.95 27.24
N VAL A 460 -25.07 9.94 27.23
CA VAL A 460 -24.26 8.91 26.57
C VAL A 460 -24.52 7.53 27.18
N ASP A 461 -24.49 7.41 28.52
CA ASP A 461 -24.75 6.12 29.19
C ASP A 461 -26.13 5.54 28.81
N ALA A 462 -27.15 6.39 28.67
CA ALA A 462 -28.48 5.99 28.23
C ALA A 462 -28.51 5.55 26.74
N GLU A 463 -27.90 6.33 25.85
CA GLU A 463 -27.85 6.04 24.41
C GLU A 463 -27.09 4.75 24.10
N VAL A 464 -25.94 4.55 24.74
CA VAL A 464 -25.11 3.35 24.52
C VAL A 464 -25.90 2.10 24.90
N LYS A 465 -26.63 2.14 26.01
CA LYS A 465 -27.50 1.04 26.42
C LYS A 465 -28.59 0.74 25.38
N GLU A 466 -29.21 1.77 24.81
CA GLU A 466 -30.21 1.60 23.75
C GLU A 466 -29.59 1.06 22.46
N LEU A 467 -28.44 1.60 22.05
CA LEU A 467 -27.73 1.20 20.83
C LEU A 467 -27.22 -0.24 20.89
N LEU A 468 -26.64 -0.66 22.02
CA LEU A 468 -26.17 -2.03 22.20
C LEU A 468 -27.32 -3.05 22.21
N ALA A 469 -28.55 -2.62 22.53
CA ALA A 469 -29.75 -3.47 22.48
C ALA A 469 -30.46 -3.45 21.11
N ALA A 470 -30.17 -2.47 20.26
CA ALA A 470 -30.82 -2.28 18.96
C ALA A 470 -30.18 -3.15 17.85
N ASP A 471 -30.95 -3.45 16.81
CA ASP A 471 -30.41 -3.96 15.55
C ASP A 471 -29.74 -2.79 14.80
N ARG A 472 -28.41 -2.85 14.70
CA ARG A 472 -27.59 -1.84 14.04
C ARG A 472 -27.11 -2.29 12.65
N THR A 473 -27.73 -3.32 12.06
CA THR A 473 -27.36 -3.80 10.72
C THR A 473 -27.44 -2.66 9.69
N PRO A 474 -26.35 -2.39 8.93
CA PRO A 474 -26.35 -1.36 7.90
C PRO A 474 -27.44 -1.57 6.84
N THR A 475 -28.31 -0.58 6.65
CA THR A 475 -29.39 -0.62 5.66
C THR A 475 -29.00 -0.04 4.31
N TRP A 476 -27.92 0.74 4.25
CA TRP A 476 -27.45 1.46 3.06
C TRP A 476 -28.49 2.40 2.43
N GLU A 477 -29.42 2.92 3.24
CA GLU A 477 -30.47 3.84 2.79
C GLU A 477 -29.89 5.07 2.07
N GLY A 478 -28.73 5.55 2.53
CA GLY A 478 -28.05 6.67 1.93
C GLY A 478 -27.58 6.41 0.50
N TRP A 479 -27.14 5.19 0.22
CA TRP A 479 -26.75 4.77 -1.13
C TRP A 479 -27.97 4.70 -2.06
N ALA A 480 -29.05 4.05 -1.60
CA ALA A 480 -30.29 3.95 -2.37
C ALA A 480 -30.88 5.35 -2.69
N ALA A 481 -30.82 6.28 -1.74
CA ALA A 481 -31.25 7.66 -1.98
C ALA A 481 -30.38 8.37 -3.01
N VAL A 482 -29.06 8.18 -2.96
CA VAL A 482 -28.12 8.76 -3.94
C VAL A 482 -28.37 8.23 -5.36
N GLU A 483 -28.63 6.93 -5.52
CA GLU A 483 -28.98 6.32 -6.81
C GLU A 483 -30.27 6.92 -7.37
N ARG A 484 -31.34 6.93 -6.56
CA ARG A 484 -32.63 7.53 -6.91
C ARG A 484 -32.50 8.98 -7.34
N ILE A 485 -31.81 9.81 -6.55
CA ILE A 485 -31.60 11.23 -6.84
C ILE A 485 -30.79 11.40 -8.14
N SER A 486 -29.75 10.58 -8.34
CA SER A 486 -28.93 10.63 -9.55
C SER A 486 -29.76 10.34 -10.82
N GLU A 487 -30.71 9.42 -10.75
CA GLU A 487 -31.63 9.10 -11.85
C GLU A 487 -32.70 10.18 -12.05
N GLU A 488 -33.40 10.58 -10.99
CA GLU A 488 -34.51 11.54 -11.02
C GLU A 488 -34.09 12.89 -11.60
N TYR A 489 -32.88 13.34 -11.26
CA TYR A 489 -32.33 14.63 -11.72
C TYR A 489 -31.43 14.50 -12.96
N GLY A 490 -31.37 13.33 -13.61
CA GLY A 490 -30.64 13.12 -14.88
C GLY A 490 -29.12 13.31 -14.79
N ILE A 491 -28.54 13.13 -13.60
CA ILE A 491 -27.10 13.30 -13.35
C ILE A 491 -26.32 12.08 -13.85
N HIS A 492 -26.88 10.88 -13.67
CA HIS A 492 -26.31 9.58 -14.07
C HIS A 492 -24.88 9.31 -13.57
N ASP A 493 -24.46 10.00 -12.50
CA ASP A 493 -23.19 9.78 -11.80
C ASP A 493 -23.38 10.08 -10.31
N VAL A 494 -23.40 9.02 -9.51
CA VAL A 494 -23.51 9.09 -8.05
C VAL A 494 -22.40 9.89 -7.39
N ASN A 495 -21.26 10.13 -8.05
CA ASN A 495 -20.17 10.96 -7.53
C ASN A 495 -20.52 12.45 -7.51
N LEU A 496 -21.46 12.87 -8.35
CA LEU A 496 -21.93 14.25 -8.46
C LEU A 496 -23.10 14.56 -7.51
N VAL A 497 -23.63 13.53 -6.83
CA VAL A 497 -24.55 13.65 -5.71
C VAL A 497 -23.75 13.66 -4.41
N LYS A 498 -23.89 14.74 -3.63
CA LYS A 498 -23.09 15.05 -2.44
C LYS A 498 -24.01 15.05 -1.21
N PRO A 499 -24.25 13.87 -0.63
CA PRO A 499 -25.21 13.71 0.45
C PRO A 499 -24.66 14.23 1.78
N GLY A 500 -25.54 14.89 2.54
CA GLY A 500 -25.25 15.37 3.88
C GLY A 500 -24.88 16.85 3.94
N VAL A 501 -25.06 17.43 5.12
CA VAL A 501 -24.75 18.83 5.42
C VAL A 501 -23.27 19.15 5.19
N GLY A 502 -22.38 18.29 5.69
CA GLY A 502 -20.93 18.48 5.55
C GLY A 502 -20.45 18.47 4.10
N GLU A 503 -20.90 17.50 3.30
CA GLU A 503 -20.53 17.41 1.87
C GLU A 503 -21.14 18.56 1.06
N THR A 504 -22.40 18.91 1.32
CA THR A 504 -23.07 20.04 0.65
C THR A 504 -22.34 21.36 0.94
N THR A 505 -21.97 21.59 2.19
CA THR A 505 -21.19 22.76 2.62
C THR A 505 -19.82 22.79 1.92
N ARG A 506 -19.10 21.67 1.87
CA ARG A 506 -17.80 21.59 1.16
C ARG A 506 -17.92 21.90 -0.32
N VAL A 507 -19.00 21.47 -0.96
CA VAL A 507 -19.27 21.80 -2.37
C VAL A 507 -19.53 23.29 -2.52
N LEU A 508 -20.41 23.85 -1.71
CA LEU A 508 -20.74 25.27 -1.72
C LEU A 508 -19.53 26.16 -1.47
N LEU A 509 -18.53 25.72 -0.72
CA LEU A 509 -17.34 26.53 -0.45
C LEU A 509 -16.31 26.49 -1.58
N ARG A 510 -16.21 25.36 -2.27
CA ARG A 510 -15.13 25.10 -3.24
C ARG A 510 -15.57 25.18 -4.70
N ARG A 511 -16.87 25.06 -4.95
CA ARG A 511 -17.50 24.99 -6.27
C ARG A 511 -18.85 25.70 -6.21
N VAL A 512 -19.55 25.77 -7.33
CA VAL A 512 -20.95 26.22 -7.37
C VAL A 512 -21.81 25.02 -7.75
N PRO A 513 -22.54 24.40 -6.81
CA PRO A 513 -23.48 23.32 -7.14
C PRO A 513 -24.60 23.84 -8.05
N TRP A 514 -25.19 22.94 -8.83
CA TRP A 514 -26.35 23.26 -9.66
C TRP A 514 -27.58 23.57 -8.82
N LYS A 515 -27.83 22.77 -7.77
CA LYS A 515 -28.92 22.95 -6.81
C LYS A 515 -28.65 22.20 -5.52
N ILE A 516 -29.40 22.53 -4.48
CA ILE A 516 -29.40 21.84 -3.19
C ILE A 516 -30.81 21.31 -2.94
N LEU A 517 -30.90 20.02 -2.61
CA LEU A 517 -32.12 19.42 -2.11
C LEU A 517 -32.11 19.51 -0.59
N ALA A 518 -33.16 20.07 0.00
CA ALA A 518 -33.30 20.25 1.43
C ALA A 518 -34.45 19.38 1.95
N GLN A 519 -34.23 18.68 3.07
CA GLN A 519 -35.32 17.99 3.74
C GLN A 519 -36.33 19.01 4.25
N ARG A 520 -37.60 18.81 3.92
CA ARG A 520 -38.67 19.68 4.43
C ARG A 520 -38.66 19.69 5.95
N GLY A 521 -38.60 20.88 6.54
CA GLY A 521 -38.59 21.04 8.00
C GLY A 521 -37.24 20.83 8.67
N ALA A 522 -36.12 20.74 7.92
CA ALA A 522 -34.74 20.61 8.43
C ALA A 522 -34.31 21.65 9.50
N GLY A 523 -35.08 22.73 9.70
CA GLY A 523 -34.85 23.67 10.79
C GLY A 523 -33.49 24.38 10.72
N ALA A 524 -32.86 24.54 11.89
CA ALA A 524 -31.62 25.28 12.08
C ALA A 524 -30.37 24.57 11.53
N ASP A 525 -30.40 23.24 11.42
CA ASP A 525 -29.28 22.44 10.90
C ASP A 525 -28.95 22.79 9.43
N LEU A 526 -29.87 23.46 8.72
CA LEU A 526 -29.69 23.89 7.33
C LEU A 526 -29.38 25.39 7.17
N ASP A 527 -29.43 26.20 8.22
CA ASP A 527 -29.40 27.67 8.08
C ASP A 527 -28.11 28.18 7.44
N HIS A 528 -26.97 27.57 7.78
CA HIS A 528 -25.69 27.90 7.16
C HIS A 528 -25.63 27.51 5.67
N VAL A 529 -26.24 26.39 5.28
CA VAL A 529 -26.32 25.96 3.88
C VAL A 529 -27.19 26.93 3.10
N ARG A 530 -28.33 27.37 3.67
CA ARG A 530 -29.21 28.39 3.05
C ARG A 530 -28.46 29.71 2.83
N LEU A 531 -27.73 30.17 3.83
CA LEU A 531 -26.93 31.40 3.73
C LEU A 531 -25.87 31.30 2.61
N LEU A 532 -25.10 30.20 2.58
CA LEU A 532 -24.08 29.98 1.55
C LEU A 532 -24.70 29.83 0.15
N ALA A 533 -25.85 29.16 0.04
CA ALA A 533 -26.56 29.00 -1.21
C ALA A 533 -27.06 30.34 -1.74
N GLU A 534 -27.64 31.19 -0.89
CA GLU A 534 -28.10 32.54 -1.23
C GLU A 534 -26.94 33.40 -1.74
N GLN A 535 -25.80 33.39 -1.04
CA GLN A 535 -24.60 34.14 -1.44
C GLN A 535 -24.09 33.73 -2.83
N ARG A 536 -24.19 32.44 -3.19
CA ARG A 536 -23.72 31.91 -4.48
C ARG A 536 -24.79 31.85 -5.56
N GLY A 537 -26.03 32.22 -5.26
CA GLY A 537 -27.16 32.13 -6.18
C GLY A 537 -27.54 30.70 -6.54
N VAL A 538 -27.33 29.75 -5.63
CA VAL A 538 -27.69 28.33 -5.81
C VAL A 538 -29.13 28.12 -5.32
N PRO A 539 -30.03 27.53 -6.13
CA PRO A 539 -31.38 27.24 -5.69
C PRO A 539 -31.40 26.13 -4.63
N VAL A 540 -32.19 26.34 -3.58
CA VAL A 540 -32.51 25.35 -2.54
C VAL A 540 -33.95 24.89 -2.74
N GLU A 541 -34.14 23.59 -2.98
CA GLU A 541 -35.42 22.96 -3.28
C GLU A 541 -35.82 22.04 -2.12
N GLU A 542 -36.97 22.28 -1.49
CA GLU A 542 -37.45 21.42 -0.41
C GLU A 542 -38.15 20.17 -0.97
N VAL A 543 -37.70 19.01 -0.52
CA VAL A 543 -38.19 17.70 -0.94
C VAL A 543 -38.53 16.81 0.25
N ASP A 544 -39.40 15.83 0.02
CA ASP A 544 -39.79 14.83 1.01
C ASP A 544 -38.93 13.56 0.89
N GLY A 545 -38.81 12.80 1.98
CA GLY A 545 -38.19 11.46 1.95
C GLY A 545 -36.68 11.48 1.66
N LEU A 546 -35.98 12.56 1.99
CA LEU A 546 -34.51 12.53 2.07
C LEU A 546 -34.07 11.88 3.39
N PRO A 547 -33.13 10.92 3.35
CA PRO A 547 -32.48 10.41 4.56
C PRO A 547 -31.43 11.41 5.12
N TYR A 548 -31.18 12.51 4.41
CA TYR A 548 -30.25 13.57 4.79
C TYR A 548 -30.98 14.88 4.99
N THR A 549 -30.45 15.74 5.85
CA THR A 549 -30.91 17.13 6.03
C THR A 549 -30.77 17.91 4.71
N CYS A 550 -29.69 17.67 3.94
CA CYS A 550 -29.58 18.15 2.58
C CYS A 550 -28.67 17.32 1.66
N VAL A 551 -28.79 17.57 0.36
CA VAL A 551 -27.95 16.98 -0.69
C VAL A 551 -27.55 18.05 -1.70
N GLY A 552 -26.25 18.24 -1.89
CA GLY A 552 -25.71 19.09 -2.95
C GLY A 552 -25.64 18.34 -4.28
N LEU A 553 -26.16 18.94 -5.36
CA LEU A 553 -26.14 18.36 -6.70
C LEU A 553 -25.17 19.12 -7.61
N ILE A 554 -24.24 18.39 -8.21
CA ILE A 554 -23.36 18.89 -9.27
C ILE A 554 -23.88 18.35 -10.60
N HIS A 555 -23.92 19.17 -11.66
CA HIS A 555 -24.42 18.72 -12.96
C HIS A 555 -23.36 18.88 -14.06
N PRO A 556 -23.02 17.83 -14.83
CA PRO A 556 -21.93 17.86 -15.81
C PRO A 556 -22.04 19.02 -16.83
N ARG A 557 -23.26 19.36 -17.23
CA ARG A 557 -23.53 20.40 -18.25
C ARG A 557 -23.63 21.82 -17.68
N PHE A 558 -23.92 21.99 -16.38
CA PHE A 558 -24.16 23.30 -15.78
C PHE A 558 -22.97 23.78 -14.93
N THR A 559 -21.92 22.96 -14.75
CA THR A 559 -20.82 23.28 -13.84
C THR A 559 -19.47 23.53 -14.52
N ARG A 560 -19.27 23.19 -15.81
CA ARG A 560 -18.05 23.58 -16.54
C ARG A 560 -18.14 25.06 -16.94
N GLY A 561 -17.42 25.91 -16.21
CA GLY A 561 -17.25 27.34 -16.55
C GLY A 561 -18.41 28.28 -16.16
N ALA A 562 -19.32 27.85 -15.28
CA ALA A 562 -20.50 28.62 -14.87
C ALA A 562 -20.28 29.48 -13.61
N THR A 563 -19.04 29.86 -13.31
CA THR A 563 -18.72 30.92 -12.34
C THR A 563 -18.46 32.20 -13.11
N GLY A 564 -19.28 33.23 -12.89
CA GLY A 564 -18.91 34.59 -13.29
C GLY A 564 -17.62 35.02 -12.58
N ALA A 565 -16.99 36.10 -13.03
CA ALA A 565 -15.81 36.67 -12.36
C ALA A 565 -16.08 37.08 -10.88
N ASP A 566 -17.34 37.06 -10.47
CA ASP A 566 -17.85 37.33 -9.13
C ASP A 566 -18.11 36.07 -8.27
N GLY A 567 -17.84 34.87 -8.79
CA GLY A 567 -18.02 33.60 -8.06
C GLY A 567 -19.48 33.13 -7.93
N LYS A 568 -20.42 33.74 -8.67
CA LYS A 568 -21.84 33.36 -8.69
C LYS A 568 -22.18 32.43 -9.84
N ALA A 569 -23.26 31.66 -9.67
CA ALA A 569 -23.83 30.85 -10.75
C ALA A 569 -24.21 31.72 -11.96
N VAL A 570 -23.72 31.38 -13.15
CA VAL A 570 -24.16 32.02 -14.39
C VAL A 570 -25.60 31.61 -14.67
N ALA A 571 -26.51 32.58 -14.77
CA ALA A 571 -27.92 32.32 -15.08
C ALA A 571 -28.04 31.53 -16.39
N SER A 572 -28.66 30.35 -16.34
CA SER A 572 -28.95 29.56 -17.55
C SER A 572 -29.93 30.34 -18.42
N LYS A 573 -29.56 30.62 -19.68
CA LYS A 573 -30.52 31.01 -20.72
C LYS A 573 -31.26 29.80 -21.26
#